data_AF-A0A519QCP3-F1
#
_entry.id   AF-A0A519QCP3-F1
#
_cell.length_a   1.000
_cell.length_b   1.000
_cell.length_c   1.000
_cell.angle_alpha   90.00
_cell.angle_beta   90.00
_cell.angle_gamma   90.00
#
_symmetry.space_group_name_H-M   'P 1'
#
loop_
_entity.id
_entity.type
_entity.pdbx_description
1 polymer ?
#
loop_
_entity_poly.entity_id
_entity_poly.type
_entity_poly.pdbx_seq_one_letter_code
_entity_poly.pdbx_strand_id
1 'polypeptide(L)'
;MIRGIHHIGMNCRDIDRMKRFYAEAFGFEPVDEGFDWANEPMMDHIVDLKGSAAKGVMMRAGTCYIELFQYSAPASDIDRPMRPNDRA
;
A
#
# COMPACT_ATOMS: atom_id res chain seq x y z
N MET A 1 -9.50 15.13 18.86
CA MET A 1 -8.11 15.26 19.39
C MET A 1 -7.22 14.32 18.60
N ILE A 2 -6.08 14.80 18.08
CA ILE A 2 -5.12 13.99 17.31
C ILE A 2 -4.24 13.20 18.29
N ARG A 3 -4.08 11.89 18.08
CA ARG A 3 -3.26 11.00 18.95
C ARG A 3 -1.86 10.74 18.41
N GLY A 4 -1.68 10.81 17.09
CA GLY A 4 -0.44 10.49 16.40
C GLY A 4 -0.70 10.00 14.99
N ILE A 5 0.35 9.52 14.33
CA ILE A 5 0.28 8.88 13.01
C ILE A 5 -0.09 7.41 13.22
N HIS A 6 -1.16 6.95 12.55
CA HIS A 6 -1.56 5.54 12.62
C HIS A 6 -0.60 4.65 11.83
N HIS A 7 -0.31 5.03 10.57
CA HIS A 7 0.55 4.32 9.64
C HIS A 7 0.90 5.23 8.45
N ILE A 8 1.80 4.78 7.60
CA ILE A 8 2.13 5.41 6.31
C ILE A 8 1.66 4.47 5.19
N GLY A 9 0.70 4.92 4.38
CA GLY A 9 0.22 4.18 3.20
C GLY A 9 1.16 4.36 2.01
N MET A 10 1.50 3.26 1.32
CA MET A 10 2.41 3.26 0.18
C MET A 10 1.96 2.31 -0.93
N ASN A 11 1.96 2.81 -2.16
CA ASN A 11 1.68 1.99 -3.34
C ASN A 11 2.97 1.30 -3.83
N CYS A 12 2.83 0.07 -4.30
CA CYS A 12 3.92 -0.73 -4.85
C CYS A 12 3.45 -1.57 -6.04
N ARG A 13 4.40 -1.99 -6.90
CA ARG A 13 4.11 -2.83 -8.07
C ARG A 13 4.04 -4.32 -7.73
N ASP A 14 4.73 -4.73 -6.67
CA ASP A 14 4.84 -6.12 -6.22
C ASP A 14 4.89 -6.13 -4.69
N ILE A 15 3.75 -6.43 -4.09
CA ILE A 15 3.58 -6.44 -2.62
C ILE A 15 4.45 -7.53 -1.99
N ASP A 16 4.66 -8.66 -2.66
CA ASP A 16 5.37 -9.80 -2.10
C ASP A 16 6.86 -9.48 -2.03
N ARG A 17 7.39 -8.82 -3.08
CA ARG A 17 8.74 -8.26 -3.05
C ARG A 17 8.90 -7.19 -1.97
N MET A 18 7.93 -6.29 -1.80
CA MET A 18 8.03 -5.23 -0.80
C MET A 18 7.89 -5.76 0.63
N LYS A 19 7.02 -6.74 0.88
CA LYS A 19 6.93 -7.46 2.16
C LYS A 19 8.27 -8.05 2.53
N ARG A 20 8.90 -8.81 1.62
CA ARG A 20 10.25 -9.39 1.84
C ARG A 20 11.28 -8.30 2.11
N PHE A 21 11.31 -7.23 1.31
CA PHE A 21 12.25 -6.14 1.51
C PHE A 21 12.14 -5.50 2.90
N TYR A 22 10.93 -5.13 3.33
CA TYR A 22 10.74 -4.50 4.65
C TYR A 22 10.98 -5.48 5.80
N ALA A 23 10.64 -6.75 5.63
CA ALA A 23 10.94 -7.79 6.61
C ALA A 23 12.45 -8.03 6.75
N GLU A 24 13.14 -8.29 5.65
CA GLU A 24 14.56 -8.67 5.67
C GLU A 24 15.49 -7.49 5.95
N ALA A 25 15.21 -6.30 5.43
CA ALA A 25 16.08 -5.14 5.61
C ALA A 25 15.85 -4.40 6.95
N PHE A 26 14.62 -4.43 7.48
CA PHE A 26 14.23 -3.59 8.61
C PHE A 26 13.52 -4.33 9.75
N GLY A 27 13.25 -5.63 9.61
CA GLY A 27 12.60 -6.44 10.64
C GLY A 27 11.10 -6.16 10.78
N PHE A 28 10.43 -5.68 9.73
CA PHE A 28 8.97 -5.52 9.76
C PHE A 28 8.27 -6.89 9.71
N GLU A 29 7.19 -7.01 10.46
CA GLU A 29 6.33 -8.20 10.47
C GLU A 29 4.92 -7.84 10.02
N PRO A 30 4.21 -8.73 9.30
CA PRO A 30 2.82 -8.51 8.95
C PRO A 30 1.96 -8.48 10.22
N VAL A 31 1.02 -7.55 10.28
CA VAL A 31 0.06 -7.43 11.39
C VAL A 31 -1.06 -8.47 11.27
N ASP A 32 -1.38 -8.87 10.04
CA ASP A 32 -2.38 -9.88 9.67
C ASP A 32 -1.98 -10.59 8.36
N GLU A 33 -2.88 -11.39 7.80
CA GLU A 33 -2.63 -12.11 6.54
C GLU A 33 -2.63 -11.21 5.29
N GLY A 34 -3.04 -9.95 5.43
CA GLY A 34 -3.34 -9.02 4.35
C GLY A 34 -4.82 -9.01 3.99
N PHE A 35 -5.15 -8.22 2.98
CA PHE A 35 -6.50 -8.05 2.47
C PHE A 35 -6.48 -7.81 0.96
N ASP A 36 -7.64 -7.95 0.32
CA ASP A 36 -7.84 -7.59 -1.06
C ASP A 36 -9.26 -7.07 -1.29
N TRP A 37 -9.44 -6.30 -2.36
CA TRP A 37 -10.74 -5.87 -2.80
C TRP A 37 -10.83 -5.78 -4.32
N ALA A 38 -12.04 -5.98 -4.84
CA ALA A 38 -12.42 -5.71 -6.21
C ALA A 38 -13.94 -5.50 -6.26
N ASN A 39 -14.42 -4.54 -7.06
CA ASN A 39 -15.84 -4.20 -7.17
C ASN A 39 -16.49 -3.87 -5.82
N GLU A 40 -15.77 -3.16 -4.95
CA GLU A 40 -16.22 -2.79 -3.61
C GLU A 40 -16.51 -1.28 -3.54
N PRO A 41 -17.78 -0.84 -3.64
CA PRO A 41 -18.13 0.58 -3.70
C PRO A 41 -17.67 1.39 -2.48
N MET A 42 -17.57 0.74 -1.32
CA MET A 42 -17.07 1.38 -0.11
C MET A 42 -15.58 1.70 -0.25
N MET A 43 -14.78 0.77 -0.78
CA MET A 43 -13.36 0.99 -1.03
C MET A 43 -13.15 2.07 -2.09
N ASP A 44 -13.89 2.01 -3.21
CA ASP A 44 -13.87 3.05 -4.23
C ASP A 44 -14.12 4.44 -3.66
N HIS A 45 -15.05 4.55 -2.69
CA HIS A 45 -15.34 5.79 -1.99
C HIS A 45 -14.22 6.22 -1.04
N ILE A 46 -13.60 5.30 -0.30
CA ILE A 46 -12.47 5.60 0.59
C ILE A 46 -11.26 6.11 -0.19
N VAL A 47 -10.92 5.44 -1.30
CA VAL A 47 -9.73 5.77 -2.09
C VAL A 47 -9.97 6.81 -3.19
N ASP A 48 -11.21 7.29 -3.32
CA ASP A 48 -11.67 8.20 -4.37
C ASP A 48 -11.30 7.73 -5.79
N LEU A 49 -11.46 6.43 -6.05
CA LEU A 49 -11.07 5.79 -7.30
C LEU A 49 -12.11 4.75 -7.69
N LYS A 50 -12.92 5.08 -8.69
CA LYS A 50 -14.00 4.20 -9.17
C LYS A 50 -13.44 2.96 -9.87
N GLY A 51 -14.01 1.79 -9.54
CA GLY A 51 -13.60 0.51 -10.08
C GLY A 51 -12.22 0.07 -9.58
N SER A 52 -11.85 0.50 -8.37
CA SER A 52 -10.56 0.15 -7.79
C SER A 52 -10.51 -1.34 -7.46
N ALA A 53 -9.33 -1.91 -7.65
CA ALA A 53 -9.00 -3.23 -7.16
C ALA A 53 -7.55 -3.25 -6.71
N ALA A 54 -7.28 -3.83 -5.54
CA ALA A 54 -5.93 -3.97 -5.03
C ALA A 54 -5.83 -5.07 -3.98
N LYS A 55 -4.59 -5.46 -3.69
CA LYS A 55 -4.22 -6.20 -2.47
C LYS A 55 -3.43 -5.31 -1.53
N GLY A 56 -3.59 -5.52 -0.24
CA GLY A 56 -2.97 -4.74 0.82
C GLY A 56 -2.40 -5.59 1.94
N VAL A 57 -1.43 -5.05 2.68
CA VAL A 57 -0.96 -5.63 3.94
C VAL A 57 -0.43 -4.54 4.86
N MET A 58 -0.81 -4.60 6.13
CA MET A 58 -0.23 -3.78 7.18
C MET A 58 1.01 -4.48 7.74
N MET A 59 2.13 -3.78 7.80
CA MET A 59 3.39 -4.26 8.37
C MET A 59 3.79 -3.36 9.54
N ARG A 60 4.40 -3.92 10.59
CA ARG A 60 4.90 -3.15 11.73
C ARG A 60 6.36 -3.43 12.06
N ALA A 61 7.05 -2.42 12.58
CA ALA A 61 8.30 -2.53 13.32
C ALA A 61 8.20 -1.66 14.59
N GLY A 62 8.00 -2.28 15.75
CA GLY A 62 7.72 -1.57 17.00
C GLY A 62 6.41 -0.78 16.92
N THR A 63 6.51 0.55 17.05
CA THR A 63 5.38 1.49 16.93
C THR A 63 5.24 2.12 15.54
N CYS A 64 6.09 1.74 14.58
CA CYS A 64 6.03 2.20 13.20
C CYS A 64 5.20 1.24 12.36
N TYR A 65 4.20 1.75 11.65
CA TYR A 65 3.30 0.99 10.79
C TYR A 65 3.36 1.52 9.37
N ILE A 66 3.45 0.60 8.41
CA ILE A 66 3.32 0.90 6.98
C ILE A 66 2.22 0.01 6.41
N GLU A 67 1.43 0.57 5.50
CA GLU A 67 0.42 -0.19 4.74
C GLU A 67 0.82 -0.21 3.28
N LEU A 68 1.10 -1.40 2.77
CA LEU A 68 1.51 -1.60 1.38
C LEU A 68 0.28 -1.92 0.54
N PHE A 69 0.13 -1.24 -0.59
CA PHE A 69 -0.94 -1.49 -1.56
C PHE A 69 -0.36 -1.87 -2.92
N GLN A 70 -0.92 -2.88 -3.58
CA GLN A 70 -0.67 -3.19 -4.98
C GLN A 70 -1.99 -3.15 -5.75
N TYR A 71 -2.22 -2.05 -6.45
CA TYR A 71 -3.39 -1.86 -7.31
C TYR A 71 -3.28 -2.69 -8.59
N SER A 72 -4.39 -3.32 -8.96
CA SER A 72 -4.58 -4.04 -10.23
C SER A 72 -5.56 -3.32 -11.17
N ALA A 73 -6.42 -2.45 -10.63
CA ALA A 73 -7.33 -1.62 -11.42
C ALA A 73 -7.54 -0.23 -10.77
N PRO A 74 -7.65 0.84 -11.58
CA PRO A 74 -7.22 0.90 -12.98
C PRO A 74 -5.70 0.69 -13.12
N ALA A 75 -5.24 0.36 -14.32
CA ALA A 75 -3.80 0.28 -14.58
C ALA A 75 -3.14 1.64 -14.34
N SER A 76 -1.94 1.64 -13.77
CA SER A 76 -1.16 2.87 -13.62
C SER A 76 -0.88 3.47 -15.00
N ASP A 77 -1.06 4.78 -15.10
CA ASP A 77 -0.66 5.63 -16.23
C ASP A 77 0.86 5.83 -16.33
N ILE A 78 1.61 5.41 -15.31
CA ILE A 78 3.06 5.46 -15.27
C ILE A 78 3.64 4.05 -15.50
N ASP A 79 4.39 3.90 -16.58
CA ASP A 79 5.05 2.68 -17.01
C ASP A 79 6.26 2.29 -16.13
N ARG A 80 6.98 3.27 -15.58
CA ARG A 80 8.14 3.08 -14.70
C ARG A 80 8.01 3.82 -13.36
N PRO A 81 8.74 3.43 -12.30
CA PRO A 81 8.85 4.28 -11.11
C PRO A 81 9.36 5.69 -11.46
N MET A 82 8.73 6.70 -10.87
CA MET A 82 9.17 8.09 -10.95
C MET A 82 10.54 8.23 -10.28
N ARG A 83 11.43 9.01 -10.89
CA ARG A 83 12.72 9.39 -10.31
C ARG A 83 12.57 10.64 -9.44
N PRO A 84 13.55 10.92 -8.56
CA PRO A 84 13.61 12.21 -7.90
C PRO A 84 13.54 13.35 -8.92
N ASN A 85 12.59 14.26 -8.74
CA ASN A 85 12.27 15.40 -9.61
C ASN A 85 11.52 15.10 -10.92
N ASP A 86 11.04 13.87 -11.14
CA ASP A 86 10.02 13.66 -12.17
C ASP A 86 8.74 14.41 -11.71
N ARG A 87 8.28 15.40 -12.48
CA ARG A 87 7.03 16.12 -12.20
C ARG A 87 5.87 15.29 -12.75
N ALA A 88 4.87 15.03 -11.91
CA ALA A 88 3.57 14.51 -12.33
C ALA A 88 2.82 15.58 -13.12
#